data_AF-A0A6I1QMG1-F1
#
_entry.id   AF-A0A6I1QMG1-F1
#
_cell.length_a   1.000
_cell.length_b   1.000
_cell.length_c   1.000
_cell.angle_alpha   90.00
_cell.angle_beta   90.00
_cell.angle_gamma   90.00
#
_symmetry.space_group_name_H-M   'P 1'
#
loop_
_entity.id
_entity.type
_entity.pdbx_description
1 polymer ?
#
loop_
_entity_poly.entity_id
_entity_poly.type
_entity_poly.pdbx_seq_one_letter_code
_entity_poly.pdbx_strand_id
1 'polypeptide(L)' 'MAKIRSVVVEGDRESGYKRVHVLFGTNYFLEIIEDGGRVNFLLGAHHTGFKADASELKSELHKFISEVEERHPESAIEQD' A
#
# COMPACT_ATOMS: atom_id res chain seq x y z
N MET A 1 -6.56 19.73 -8.92
CA MET A 1 -5.79 18.59 -9.45
C MET A 1 -5.28 17.78 -8.28
N ALA A 2 -5.66 16.51 -8.15
CA ALA A 2 -5.04 15.64 -7.14
C ALA A 2 -3.57 15.41 -7.53
N LYS A 3 -2.66 15.51 -6.57
CA LYS A 3 -1.21 15.38 -6.79
C LYS A 3 -0.60 14.44 -5.76
N ILE A 4 0.51 13.81 -6.11
CA ILE A 4 1.44 13.27 -5.12
C ILE A 4 2.07 14.48 -4.42
N ARG A 5 1.89 14.58 -3.11
CA ARG A 5 2.34 15.71 -2.30
C ARG A 5 3.70 15.46 -1.67
N SER A 6 3.98 14.20 -1.31
CA SER A 6 5.26 13.79 -0.72
C SER A 6 5.50 12.31 -0.98
N VAL A 7 6.76 11.95 -1.19
CA VAL A 7 7.25 10.58 -1.20
C VAL A 7 8.49 10.57 -0.31
N VAL A 8 8.44 9.81 0.78
CA VAL A 8 9.56 9.60 1.70
C VAL A 8 9.97 8.15 1.59
N VAL A 9 11.24 7.92 1.32
CA VAL A 9 11.83 6.59 1.21
C VAL A 9 12.99 6.50 2.19
N GLU A 10 12.99 5.48 3.03
CA GLU A 10 14.07 5.17 3.96
C GLU A 10 14.69 3.84 3.56
N GLY A 11 16.02 3.81 3.45
CA GLY A 11 16.77 2.70 2.88
C GLY A 11 17.10 2.92 1.40
N ASP A 12 17.72 1.92 0.80
CA ASP A 12 18.17 1.97 -0.59
C ASP A 12 18.14 0.59 -1.24
N ARG A 13 18.57 0.52 -2.50
CA ARG A 13 18.56 -0.72 -3.27
C ARG A 13 19.57 -1.75 -2.79
N GLU A 14 20.68 -1.33 -2.15
CA GLU A 14 21.75 -2.22 -1.70
C GLU A 14 21.44 -2.82 -0.32
N SER A 15 20.89 -2.00 0.59
CA SER A 15 20.59 -2.35 1.97
C SER A 15 19.12 -2.75 2.21
N GLY A 16 18.26 -2.55 1.21
CA GLY A 16 16.82 -2.77 1.29
C GLY A 16 16.05 -1.52 1.71
N TYR A 17 14.85 -1.36 1.17
CA TYR A 17 13.93 -0.29 1.58
C TYR A 17 13.22 -0.69 2.87
N LYS A 18 13.36 0.13 3.90
CA LYS A 18 12.70 -0.06 5.20
C LYS A 18 11.33 0.58 5.25
N ARG A 19 11.17 1.72 4.58
CA ARG A 19 9.92 2.46 4.58
C ARG A 19 9.72 3.21 3.27
N VAL A 20 8.51 3.13 2.76
CA VAL A 20 8.00 4.00 1.71
C VAL A 20 6.71 4.63 2.22
N HIS A 21 6.67 5.96 2.29
CA HIS A 21 5.47 6.70 2.69
C HIS A 21 5.12 7.74 1.62
N VAL A 22 3.90 7.64 1.09
CA VAL A 22 3.38 8.51 0.04
C VAL A 22 2.18 9.26 0.57
N LEU A 23 2.22 10.59 0.51
CA LEU A 23 1.06 11.46 0.77
C LEU A 23 0.51 11.94 -0.57
N PHE A 24 -0.78 11.71 -0.82
CA PHE A 24 -1.38 12.04 -2.11
C PHE A 24 -2.82 12.52 -1.98
N GLY A 25 -3.34 13.11 -3.06
CA GLY A 25 -4.68 13.68 -3.10
C GLY A 25 -4.90 14.72 -1.99
N THR A 26 -6.16 14.88 -1.58
CA THR A 26 -6.51 15.84 -0.53
C THR A 26 -6.07 15.33 0.84
N ASN A 27 -6.34 14.06 1.17
CA ASN A 27 -6.10 13.48 2.50
C ASN A 27 -5.79 11.97 2.49
N TYR A 28 -5.13 11.46 1.45
CA TYR A 28 -4.77 10.05 1.36
C TYR A 28 -3.29 9.82 1.67
N PHE A 29 -3.00 8.62 2.18
CA PHE A 29 -1.63 8.15 2.37
C PHE A 29 -1.52 6.65 2.09
N LEU A 30 -0.34 6.25 1.61
CA LEU A 30 0.10 4.87 1.47
C LEU A 30 1.41 4.72 2.23
N GLU A 31 1.53 3.71 3.06
CA GLU A 31 2.75 3.38 3.76
C GLU A 31 3.07 1.88 3.62
N ILE A 32 4.32 1.57 3.29
CA ILE A 32 4.87 0.23 3.26
C ILE A 32 6.08 0.23 4.19
N ILE A 33 6.07 -0.62 5.21
CA ILE A 33 7.17 -0.73 6.19
C ILE A 33 7.65 -2.18 6.25
N GLU A 34 8.95 -2.37 6.12
CA GLU A 34 9.65 -3.60 6.47
C GLU A 34 10.16 -3.50 7.91
N ASP A 35 9.78 -4.45 8.75
CA ASP A 35 10.25 -4.57 10.13
C ASP A 35 10.43 -6.05 10.49
N GLY A 36 11.67 -6.45 10.76
CA GLY A 36 12.00 -7.79 11.23
C GLY A 36 11.62 -8.91 10.25
N GLY A 37 11.75 -8.67 8.94
CA GLY A 37 11.41 -9.61 7.87
C GLY A 37 9.93 -9.65 7.51
N ARG A 38 9.11 -8.75 8.07
CA ARG A 38 7.68 -8.63 7.76
C ARG A 38 7.42 -7.33 7.03
N VAL A 39 6.57 -7.38 6.00
CA VAL A 39 6.14 -6.21 5.26
C VAL A 39 4.71 -5.88 5.65
N ASN A 40 4.50 -4.67 6.16
CA ASN A 40 3.18 -4.13 6.50
C ASN A 40 2.76 -3.11 5.45
N PHE A 41 1.55 -3.27 4.93
CA PHE A 41 0.90 -2.33 4.04
C PHE A 41 -0.19 -1.55 4.78
N LEU A 42 -0.17 -0.23 4.66
CA LEU A 42 -1.18 0.66 5.23
C LEU A 42 -1.69 1.60 4.14
N LEU A 43 -2.99 1.62 3.92
CA LEU A 43 -3.66 2.58 3.05
C LEU A 43 -4.74 3.29 3.84
N GLY A 44 -4.73 4.62 3.81
CA GLY A 44 -5.69 5.40 4.56
C GLY A 44 -6.11 6.70 3.90
N ALA A 45 -7.25 7.20 4.37
CA ALA A 45 -7.85 8.46 4.01
C ALA A 45 -8.31 9.16 5.30
N HIS A 46 -7.70 10.30 5.63
CA HIS A 46 -8.06 11.14 6.77
C HIS A 46 -8.05 10.41 8.13
N HIS A 47 -9.13 9.71 8.47
CA HIS A 47 -9.34 8.98 9.74
C HIS A 47 -9.72 7.50 9.56
N THR A 48 -9.77 7.01 8.32
CA THR A 48 -10.07 5.62 8.01
C THR A 48 -8.97 5.02 7.16
N GLY A 49 -8.90 3.71 7.13
CA GLY A 49 -7.90 2.97 6.39
C GLY A 49 -7.89 1.53 6.84
N PHE A 50 -7.00 0.77 6.23
CA PHE A 50 -6.71 -0.58 6.69
C PHE A 50 -5.20 -0.78 6.71
N LYS A 51 -4.82 -1.70 7.59
CA LYS A 51 -3.49 -2.28 7.64
C LYS A 51 -3.61 -3.74 7.26
N ALA A 52 -2.67 -4.23 6.48
CA ALA A 52 -2.61 -5.63 6.09
C ALA A 52 -1.15 -6.13 6.12
N ASP A 53 -0.96 -7.38 6.49
CA ASP A 53 0.28 -8.08 6.15
C ASP A 53 0.42 -8.18 4.63
N ALA A 54 1.61 -7.86 4.13
CA ALA A 54 1.99 -7.91 2.72
C ALA A 54 3.32 -8.68 2.54
N SER A 55 3.69 -9.51 3.51
CA SER A 55 4.97 -10.21 3.53
C SER A 55 5.07 -11.26 2.42
N GLU A 56 3.92 -11.80 1.97
CA GLU A 56 3.84 -12.87 0.98
C GLU A 56 2.72 -12.65 -0.04
N LEU A 57 2.76 -13.36 -1.17
CA LEU A 57 1.76 -13.28 -2.25
C LEU A 57 0.34 -13.69 -1.83
N LYS A 58 0.19 -14.57 -0.84
CA LYS A 58 -1.13 -15.01 -0.32
C LYS A 58 -1.43 -14.42 1.06
N SER A 59 -0.87 -13.24 1.33
CA SER A 59 -1.03 -12.51 2.59
C SER A 59 -2.43 -11.91 2.76
N GLU A 60 -2.65 -11.24 3.88
CA GLU A 60 -3.88 -10.51 4.17
C GLU A 60 -4.18 -9.44 3.10
N LEU A 61 -3.15 -8.76 2.61
CA LEU A 61 -3.32 -7.75 1.56
C LEU A 61 -3.93 -8.36 0.28
N HIS A 62 -3.48 -9.55 -0.12
CA HIS A 62 -4.04 -10.22 -1.29
C HIS A 62 -5.53 -10.53 -1.14
N LYS A 63 -5.95 -10.96 0.06
CA LYS A 63 -7.37 -11.20 0.34
C LYS A 63 -8.20 -9.93 0.19
N PHE A 64 -7.72 -8.79 0.71
CA PHE A 64 -8.42 -7.52 0.54
C PHE A 64 -8.47 -7.07 -0.92
N ILE A 65 -7.41 -7.29 -1.69
CA ILE A 65 -7.42 -6.99 -3.14
C ILE A 65 -8.49 -7.84 -3.84
N SER A 66 -8.52 -9.15 -3.61
CA SER A 66 -9.52 -10.03 -4.21
C SER A 66 -10.95 -9.67 -3.80
N GLU A 67 -11.19 -9.33 -2.53
CA GLU A 67 -12.51 -8.88 -2.07
C GLU A 67 -12.96 -7.59 -2.74
N VAL A 68 -12.03 -6.65 -3.00
CA VAL A 68 -12.34 -5.42 -3.74
C VAL A 68 -12.61 -5.72 -5.19
N GLU A 69 -11.81 -6.56 -5.85
CA GLU A 69 -12.02 -6.97 -7.25
C GLU A 69 -13.35 -7.69 -7.45
N GLU A 70 -13.74 -8.58 -6.53
CA GLU A 70 -15.02 -9.29 -6.57
C GLU A 70 -16.21 -8.36 -6.39
N ARG A 71 -16.09 -7.33 -5.53
CA ARG A 71 -17.20 -6.40 -5.21
C ARG A 71 -17.27 -5.20 -6.15
N HIS A 72 -16.17 -4.86 -6.79
CA HIS A 72 -16.00 -3.70 -7.68
C HIS A 72 -15.27 -4.13 -8.96
N PRO A 73 -15.85 -5.04 -9.76
CA PRO A 73 -15.19 -5.61 -10.94
C PRO A 73 -14.80 -4.55 -11.99
N GLU A 74 -15.51 -3.42 -12.03
CA GLU A 74 -15.17 -2.28 -12.89
C GLU A 74 -13.87 -1.57 -12.52
N SER A 75 -13.38 -1.79 -11.31
CA SER A 75 -12.13 -1.24 -10.79
C SER A 75 -10.98 -2.25 -10.85
N ALA A 76 -11.25 -3.49 -11.27
CA ALA A 76 -10.22 -4.51 -11.44
C ALA A 76 -9.26 -4.11 -12.56
N ILE A 77 -7.97 -4.37 -12.35
CA ILE A 77 -6.96 -4.11 -13.37
C ILE A 77 -6.94 -5.33 -14.29
N GLU A 78 -7.25 -5.13 -15.58
CA GLU A 78 -7.06 -6.19 -16.58
C GLU A 78 -5.57 -6.54 -16.64
N GLN A 79 -5.23 -7.80 -16.39
CA GLN A 79 -3.87 -8.30 -16.62
C GLN A 79 -3.71 -8.59 -18.11
N ASP A 80 -2.84 -7.81 -18.77
CA ASP A 80 -2.33 -8.13 -20.12
C ASP A 80 -1.40 -9.35 -20.10
#